data_AF-A0A7Y5TQ95-F1
#
_entry.id   AF-A0A7Y5TQ95-F1
#
_cell.length_a   1.000
_cell.length_b   1.000
_cell.length_c   1.000
_cell.angle_alpha   90.00
_cell.angle_beta   90.00
_cell.angle_gamma   90.00
#
_symmetry.space_group_name_H-M   'P 1'
#
loop_
_entity.id
_entity.type
_entity.pdbx_description
1 polymer ?
#
loop_
_entity_poly.entity_id
_entity_poly.type
_entity_poly.pdbx_seq_one_letter_code
_entity_poly.pdbx_strand_id
1 'polypeptide(L)'
;MTSPAPCPTCGAAATGRFCSSCGTALAGASCASCAAPLTPGARFCHRCGTPSGTASPTRAPGLGNAMPWAVAAIALVALIALVVGQRFGGRPSGTTDVLDGANAQGPTAIAAPDAATGAVP
;
A
#
# COMPACT_ATOMS: atom_id res chain seq x y z
N MET A 1 3.60 -44.32 -14.45
CA MET A 1 4.00 -44.62 -13.06
C MET A 1 5.24 -43.79 -12.77
N THR A 2 5.05 -42.58 -12.26
CA THR A 2 6.15 -41.68 -11.91
C THR A 2 6.77 -42.18 -10.62
N SER A 3 8.04 -42.58 -10.69
CA SER A 3 8.82 -43.01 -9.52
C SER A 3 8.87 -41.86 -8.50
N PRO A 4 8.67 -42.13 -7.19
CA PRO A 4 8.90 -41.12 -6.16
C PRO A 4 10.38 -40.71 -6.20
N ALA A 5 10.64 -39.45 -6.53
CA ALA A 5 11.98 -38.89 -6.48
C ALA A 5 12.25 -38.41 -5.04
N PRO A 6 13.45 -38.67 -4.49
CA PRO A 6 13.81 -38.14 -3.18
C PRO A 6 13.92 -36.62 -3.24
N CYS A 7 13.46 -35.95 -2.19
CA CYS A 7 13.60 -34.51 -2.08
C CYS A 7 15.09 -34.13 -1.97
N PRO A 8 15.61 -33.21 -2.80
CA PRO A 8 17.03 -32.82 -2.76
C PRO A 8 17.43 -32.07 -1.48
N THR A 9 16.45 -31.56 -0.72
CA THR A 9 16.70 -30.82 0.53
C THR A 9 16.64 -31.70 1.77
N CYS A 10 15.73 -32.66 1.82
CA CYS A 10 15.46 -33.43 3.04
C CYS A 10 15.51 -34.95 2.84
N GLY A 11 15.74 -35.45 1.63
CA GLY A 11 15.86 -36.88 1.32
C GLY A 11 14.54 -37.67 1.33
N ALA A 12 13.48 -37.12 1.92
CA ALA A 12 12.17 -37.77 1.98
C ALA A 12 11.57 -38.04 0.59
N ALA A 13 10.87 -39.16 0.44
CA ALA A 13 10.10 -39.48 -0.76
C ALA A 13 9.00 -38.43 -0.94
N ALA A 14 9.07 -37.67 -2.03
CA ALA A 14 8.09 -36.64 -2.34
C ALA A 14 7.30 -37.04 -3.59
N THR A 15 5.98 -36.93 -3.50
CA THR A 15 5.06 -37.19 -4.61
C THR A 15 4.27 -35.92 -4.88
N GLY A 16 4.54 -35.29 -6.04
CA GLY A 16 3.88 -34.05 -6.45
C GLY A 16 4.80 -32.85 -6.59
N ARG A 17 4.23 -31.65 -6.56
CA ARG A 17 4.93 -30.37 -6.82
C ARG A 17 5.67 -29.84 -5.57
N PHE A 18 5.32 -30.32 -4.38
CA PHE A 18 5.92 -29.90 -3.11
C PHE A 18 6.21 -31.14 -2.25
N CYS A 19 7.28 -31.10 -1.46
CA CYS A 19 7.58 -32.15 -0.50
C CYS A 19 6.65 -32.05 0.71
N SER A 20 5.99 -33.13 1.10
CA SER A 20 5.13 -33.18 2.29
C SER A 20 5.90 -33.12 3.60
N SER A 21 7.16 -33.57 3.62
CA SER A 21 7.98 -33.62 4.82
C SER A 21 8.66 -32.29 5.14
N CYS A 22 9.07 -31.56 4.10
CA CYS A 22 9.84 -30.33 4.26
C CYS A 22 9.29 -29.13 3.49
N GLY A 23 8.22 -29.26 2.69
CA GLY A 23 7.55 -28.11 2.06
C GLY A 23 8.31 -27.44 0.90
N THR A 24 9.47 -27.96 0.49
CA THR A 24 10.22 -27.44 -0.67
C THR A 24 9.52 -27.74 -1.99
N ALA A 25 9.65 -26.82 -2.94
CA ALA A 25 9.22 -27.03 -4.32
C ALA A 25 10.05 -28.14 -5.01
N LEU A 26 9.40 -29.05 -5.72
CA LEU A 26 10.06 -30.07 -6.56
C LEU A 26 10.22 -29.58 -8.00
N ALA A 27 10.99 -30.32 -8.81
CA ALA A 27 11.22 -29.99 -10.21
C ALA A 27 9.89 -29.80 -10.96
N GLY A 28 9.74 -28.62 -11.58
CA GLY A 28 8.52 -28.25 -12.30
C GLY A 28 7.44 -27.61 -11.44
N ALA A 29 7.67 -27.28 -10.17
CA ALA A 29 6.70 -26.50 -9.40
C ALA A 29 6.55 -25.07 -9.93
N SER A 30 5.32 -24.55 -9.93
CA SER A 30 5.02 -23.16 -10.23
C SER A 30 4.43 -22.48 -9.01
N CYS A 31 4.72 -21.19 -8.85
CA CYS A 31 4.17 -20.40 -7.76
C CYS A 31 2.65 -20.31 -7.86
N ALA A 32 1.93 -20.62 -6.78
CA ALA A 32 0.47 -20.51 -6.74
C ALA A 32 -0.05 -19.07 -6.83
N SER A 33 0.79 -18.07 -6.53
CA SER A 33 0.39 -16.66 -6.49
C SER A 33 0.72 -15.88 -7.76
N CYS A 34 1.82 -16.20 -8.45
CA CYS A 34 2.26 -15.47 -9.64
C CYS A 34 2.52 -16.37 -10.86
N ALA A 35 2.25 -17.66 -10.76
CA ALA A 35 2.49 -18.69 -11.79
C ALA A 35 3.95 -18.81 -12.30
N ALA A 36 4.90 -18.10 -11.67
CA ALA A 36 6.30 -18.17 -12.07
C ALA A 36 6.90 -19.55 -11.78
N PRO A 37 7.81 -20.05 -12.63
CA PRO A 37 8.52 -21.30 -12.39
C PRO A 37 9.38 -21.19 -11.13
N LEU A 38 9.30 -22.19 -10.25
CA LEU A 38 10.09 -22.27 -9.02
C LEU A 38 11.30 -23.17 -9.25
N THR A 39 12.45 -22.76 -8.72
CA THR A 39 13.65 -23.58 -8.68
C THR A 39 13.41 -24.82 -7.80
N PRO A 40 13.82 -26.03 -8.20
CA PRO A 40 13.74 -27.21 -7.35
C PRO A 40 14.51 -26.98 -6.04
N GLY A 41 13.90 -27.28 -4.91
CA GLY A 41 14.42 -27.03 -3.57
C GLY A 41 14.09 -25.65 -2.99
N ALA A 42 13.52 -24.72 -3.78
CA ALA A 42 13.17 -23.40 -3.28
C ALA A 42 12.00 -23.45 -2.28
N ARG A 43 12.16 -22.74 -1.15
CA ARG A 43 11.13 -22.54 -0.12
C ARG A 43 10.22 -21.33 -0.39
N PHE A 44 10.68 -20.40 -1.23
CA PHE A 44 10.01 -19.15 -1.54
C PHE A 44 10.14 -18.84 -3.03
N CYS A 45 9.16 -18.15 -3.60
CA CYS A 45 9.23 -17.66 -4.97
C CYS A 45 10.14 -16.45 -5.08
N HIS A 46 11.17 -16.51 -5.94
CA HIS A 46 12.07 -15.37 -6.18
C HIS A 46 11.37 -14.16 -6.82
N ARG A 47 10.18 -14.32 -7.42
CA ARG A 47 9.47 -13.25 -8.13
C ARG A 47 8.49 -12.47 -7.25
N CYS A 48 7.78 -13.18 -6.37
CA CYS A 48 6.73 -12.57 -5.52
C CYS A 48 6.96 -12.79 -4.02
N GLY A 49 7.95 -13.59 -3.62
CA GLY A 49 8.26 -13.87 -2.21
C GLY A 49 7.26 -14.79 -1.50
N THR A 50 6.29 -15.40 -2.18
CA THR A 50 5.37 -16.34 -1.52
C THR A 50 6.06 -17.66 -1.18
N PRO A 51 5.78 -18.26 -0.02
CA PRO A 51 6.27 -19.59 0.34
C PRO A 51 5.76 -20.66 -0.63
N SER A 52 6.58 -21.70 -0.86
CA SER A 52 6.21 -22.88 -1.62
C SER A 52 5.24 -23.75 -0.80
N GLY A 53 4.09 -24.09 -1.37
CA GLY A 53 3.11 -24.99 -0.74
C GLY A 53 2.02 -24.32 0.08
N THR A 54 2.12 -23.03 0.41
CA THR A 54 1.02 -22.25 0.98
C THR A 54 0.63 -21.15 0.01
N ALA A 55 -0.54 -21.30 -0.61
CA ALA A 55 -1.26 -20.14 -1.14
C ALA A 55 -1.57 -19.25 0.07
N SER A 56 -0.70 -18.26 0.34
CA SER A 56 -0.96 -17.30 1.40
C SER A 56 -2.31 -16.65 1.10
N PRO A 57 -3.33 -16.78 1.97
CA PRO A 57 -4.66 -16.26 1.69
C PRO A 57 -4.73 -14.72 1.76
N THR A 58 -3.60 -14.05 1.99
CA THR A 58 -3.56 -12.58 2.14
C THR A 58 -2.39 -11.99 1.38
N ARG A 59 -2.38 -12.19 0.06
CA ARG A 59 -1.73 -11.21 -0.81
C ARG A 59 -2.82 -10.49 -1.57
N ALA A 60 -3.10 -9.25 -1.14
CA ALA A 60 -3.91 -8.32 -1.92
C ALA A 60 -3.46 -8.41 -3.40
N PRO A 61 -4.40 -8.50 -4.36
CA PRO A 61 -4.08 -8.71 -5.77
C PRO A 61 -2.93 -7.79 -6.18
N GLY A 62 -1.80 -8.40 -6.53
CA GLY A 62 -0.58 -7.67 -6.80
C GLY A 62 -0.84 -6.65 -7.90
N LEU A 63 -0.66 -5.38 -7.56
CA LEU A 63 -0.72 -4.22 -8.45
C LEU A 63 0.35 -4.24 -9.58
N GLY A 64 1.02 -5.37 -9.81
CA GLY A 64 2.15 -5.51 -10.73
C GLY A 64 1.75 -5.68 -12.20
N ASN A 65 0.57 -6.24 -12.49
CA ASN A 65 -0.03 -6.21 -13.84
C ASN A 65 -1.26 -5.29 -13.89
N ALA A 66 -1.58 -4.65 -12.76
CA ALA A 66 -2.73 -3.78 -12.60
C ALA A 66 -2.42 -2.29 -12.59
N MET A 67 -1.14 -1.91 -12.68
CA MET A 67 -0.76 -0.51 -12.78
C MET A 67 -1.40 0.24 -13.97
N PRO A 68 -1.40 -0.26 -15.23
CA PRO A 68 -1.94 0.55 -16.33
C PRO A 68 -3.47 0.64 -16.31
N TRP A 69 -4.19 -0.45 -16.03
CA TRP A 69 -5.66 -0.42 -16.04
C TRP A 69 -6.27 0.19 -14.78
N ALA A 70 -5.62 0.06 -13.62
CA ALA A 70 -6.07 0.76 -12.41
C ALA A 70 -5.89 2.27 -12.56
N VAL A 71 -4.78 2.74 -13.13
CA VAL A 71 -4.60 4.17 -13.45
C VAL A 71 -5.64 4.65 -14.45
N ALA A 72 -5.94 3.87 -15.49
CA ALA A 72 -7.00 4.20 -16.44
C ALA A 72 -8.39 4.28 -15.78
N ALA A 73 -8.73 3.35 -14.89
CA ALA A 73 -10.00 3.36 -14.17
C ALA A 73 -10.11 4.56 -13.21
N ILE A 74 -9.04 4.85 -12.45
CA ILE A 74 -9.01 6.01 -11.55
C ILE A 74 -9.12 7.32 -12.33
N ALA A 75 -8.37 7.46 -13.43
CA ALA A 75 -8.43 8.65 -14.29
C ALA A 75 -9.82 8.83 -14.91
N LEU A 76 -10.45 7.73 -15.38
CA LEU A 76 -11.81 7.76 -15.92
C LEU A 76 -12.82 8.21 -14.87
N VAL A 77 -12.79 7.64 -13.66
CA VAL A 77 -13.70 7.99 -12.56
C VAL A 77 -13.52 9.45 -12.14
N ALA A 78 -12.26 9.90 -12.00
CA ALA A 78 -11.96 11.30 -11.67
C ALA A 78 -12.50 12.25 -12.75
N LEU A 79 -12.30 11.91 -14.03
CA LEU A 79 -12.77 12.72 -15.15
C LEU A 79 -14.31 12.77 -15.21
N ILE A 80 -15.00 11.64 -15.01
CA ILE A 80 -16.47 11.59 -14.97
C ILE A 80 -17.00 12.46 -13.83
N ALA A 81 -16.42 12.35 -12.62
CA ALA A 81 -16.82 13.16 -11.47
C ALA A 81 -16.63 14.67 -11.75
N LEU A 82 -15.53 15.04 -12.41
CA LEU A 82 -15.23 16.42 -12.78
C LEU A 82 -16.21 16.94 -13.84
N VAL A 83 -16.54 16.13 -14.86
CA VAL A 83 -17.52 16.49 -15.90
C VAL A 83 -18.92 16.63 -15.31
N VAL A 84 -19.36 15.70 -14.45
CA VAL A 84 -20.64 15.80 -13.73
C VAL A 84 -20.64 17.08 -12.88
N GLY A 85 -19.59 17.33 -12.09
CA GLY A 85 -19.45 18.55 -11.28
C GLY A 85 -19.45 19.84 -12.12
N GLN A 86 -18.83 19.85 -13.31
CA GLN A 86 -18.82 20.99 -14.22
C GLN A 86 -20.15 21.19 -14.97
N ARG A 87 -20.90 20.11 -15.19
CA ARG A 87 -22.19 20.15 -15.89
C ARG A 87 -23.36 20.50 -14.95
N PHE A 88 -23.26 20.14 -13.68
CA PHE A 88 -24.23 20.49 -12.64
C PHE A 88 -23.84 21.73 -11.82
N GLY A 89 -22.55 22.06 -11.76
CA GLY A 89 -22.01 23.23 -11.09
C GLY A 89 -21.43 24.21 -12.10
N GLY A 90 -22.26 25.15 -12.58
CA GLY A 90 -21.71 26.41 -13.06
C GLY A 90 -20.83 26.98 -11.95
N ARG A 91 -19.53 27.08 -12.23
CA ARG A 91 -18.47 27.73 -11.42
C ARG A 91 -18.91 28.07 -9.99
N PRO A 92 -18.48 27.34 -8.93
CA PRO A 92 -18.41 27.99 -7.64
C PRO A 92 -17.49 29.18 -7.84
N SER A 93 -18.08 30.37 -7.84
CA SER A 93 -17.38 31.62 -7.65
C SER A 93 -16.38 31.36 -6.53
N GLY A 94 -15.10 31.59 -6.81
CA GLY A 94 -14.15 31.89 -5.75
C GLY A 94 -14.65 33.16 -5.07
N THR A 95 -15.62 33.02 -4.18
CA THR A 95 -15.88 34.00 -3.14
C THR A 95 -14.76 33.76 -2.16
N THR A 96 -13.67 34.47 -2.43
CA THR A 96 -12.77 35.03 -1.42
C THR A 96 -13.26 34.78 0.00
N ASP A 97 -12.46 34.02 0.75
CA ASP A 97 -12.13 34.22 2.17
C ASP A 97 -12.41 35.65 2.68
N VAL A 98 -13.67 35.98 2.88
CA VAL A 98 -14.14 37.20 3.53
C VAL A 98 -15.33 36.76 4.37
N LEU A 99 -15.07 36.65 5.69
CA LEU A 99 -16.02 36.49 6.80
C LEU A 99 -16.44 35.05 7.14
N ASP A 100 -15.56 34.29 7.82
CA ASP A 100 -15.92 33.73 9.13
C ASP A 100 -14.68 33.22 9.87
N GLY A 101 -14.23 33.96 10.89
CA GLY A 101 -13.04 33.63 11.65
C GLY A 101 -12.74 34.65 12.73
N ALA A 102 -13.77 35.12 13.43
CA ALA A 102 -13.66 35.91 14.63
C ALA A 102 -12.95 35.09 15.73
N ASN A 103 -11.62 35.12 15.73
CA ASN A 103 -10.85 34.83 16.93
C ASN A 103 -10.68 36.14 17.71
N ALA A 104 -11.42 36.21 18.82
CA ALA A 104 -11.37 37.31 19.77
C ALA A 104 -9.96 37.49 20.35
N GLN A 105 -9.24 38.50 19.87
CA GLN A 105 -8.12 39.10 20.58
C GLN A 105 -8.57 40.50 21.00
N GLY A 106 -9.16 40.58 22.19
CA GLY A 106 -9.56 41.84 22.80
C GLY A 106 -8.34 42.73 23.11
N PRO A 107 -8.56 44.05 23.29
CA PRO A 107 -7.50 44.96 23.67
C PRO A 107 -7.05 44.63 25.10
N THR A 108 -5.88 44.03 25.25
CA THR A 108 -5.22 43.95 26.56
C THR A 108 -4.72 45.35 26.90
N ALA A 109 -5.56 46.09 27.63
CA ALA A 109 -5.14 47.21 28.45
C ALA A 109 -4.15 46.70 29.49
N ILE A 110 -2.86 46.76 29.17
CA ILE A 110 -1.79 46.72 30.17
C ILE A 110 -1.72 48.12 30.78
N ALA A 111 -2.41 48.28 31.90
CA ALA A 111 -2.19 49.38 32.82
C ALA A 111 -0.78 49.27 33.41
N ALA A 112 -0.07 50.39 33.38
CA ALA A 112 1.15 50.63 34.16
C ALA A 112 0.87 50.52 35.67
N PRO A 113 1.91 50.21 36.46
CA PRO A 113 2.38 51.29 37.32
C PRO A 113 3.90 51.49 37.24
N ASP A 114 4.25 52.71 36.89
CA ASP A 114 5.34 53.53 37.43
C ASP A 114 5.96 53.01 38.75
N ALA A 115 7.23 52.59 38.67
CA ALA A 115 8.13 52.51 39.82
C ALA A 115 9.56 52.88 39.40
N ALA A 116 9.86 54.17 39.60
CA ALA A 116 11.14 54.76 39.97
C ALA A 116 12.39 54.53 39.07
N THR A 117 12.64 55.53 38.21
CA THR A 117 13.98 55.95 37.80
C THR A 117 14.52 56.99 38.79
N GLY A 118 15.81 56.90 39.16
CA GLY A 118 16.62 57.97 39.78
C GLY A 118 17.16 57.60 41.18
N ALA A 119 18.44 57.26 41.38
CA ALA A 119 19.63 58.13 41.37
C ALA A 119 19.48 59.26 42.43
N VAL A 120 20.27 59.42 43.49
CA VAL A 120 21.75 59.57 43.68
C VAL A 120 22.02 59.81 45.20
N PRO A 121 23.26 60.14 45.64
CA PRO A 121 24.48 59.35 45.79
C PRO A 121 24.61 58.62 47.15
#